data_AF-Q5SIU4-F1
#
_entry.id   AF-Q5SIU4-F1
#
_cell.length_a   1.000
_cell.length_b   1.000
_cell.length_c   1.000
_cell.angle_alpha   90.00
_cell.angle_beta   90.00
_cell.angle_gamma   90.00
#
_symmetry.space_group_name_H-M   'P 1'
#
loop_
_entity.id
_entity.type
_entity.pdbx_description
1 polymer ?
#
loop_
_entity_poly.entity_id
_entity_poly.type
_entity_poly.pdbx_seq_one_letter_code
_entity_poly.pdbx_strand_id
1 'polypeptide(L)'
;MKRLIALVLLFALALAQGLEAFWKAVEVPGGVCADGSPYRFYVSPGDPRKVVIDFQGGGACWDQATCGPESRTYRKRVDVQELYLAQGIYNRMSVANPFFGWTHVFVPYCTGDLHVGRATVDYGGFKVHHQGARNGRVKSYV
;
A
#
# COMPACT_ATOMS: atom_id res chain seq x y z
N MET A 1 24.04 35.32 21.30
CA MET A 1 22.65 34.79 21.39
C MET A 1 22.01 34.54 20.03
N LYS A 2 21.88 35.53 19.13
CA LYS A 2 21.27 35.36 17.78
C LYS A 2 21.94 34.26 16.91
N ARG A 3 23.28 34.15 16.94
CA ARG A 3 24.03 33.11 16.21
C ARG A 3 23.82 31.69 16.76
N LEU A 4 23.60 31.56 18.08
CA LEU A 4 23.35 30.28 18.72
C LEU A 4 21.94 29.77 18.38
N ILE A 5 20.95 30.69 18.36
CA ILE A 5 19.57 30.38 17.95
C ILE A 5 19.50 29.95 16.48
N ALA A 6 20.24 30.63 15.59
CA ALA A 6 20.30 30.26 14.18
C ALA A 6 20.91 28.86 13.96
N LEU A 7 21.96 28.51 14.70
CA LEU A 7 22.59 27.18 14.65
C LEU A 7 21.67 26.08 15.19
N VAL A 8 20.97 26.33 16.29
CA VAL A 8 19.98 25.39 16.85
C VAL A 8 18.81 25.18 15.89
N LEU A 9 18.32 26.25 15.25
CA LEU A 9 17.25 26.16 14.25
C LEU A 9 17.71 25.40 12.99
N LEU A 10 18.92 25.63 12.50
CA LEU A 10 19.50 24.90 11.37
C LEU A 10 19.68 23.41 11.67
N PHE A 11 20.15 23.08 12.88
CA PHE A 11 20.32 21.69 13.30
C PHE A 11 18.96 20.98 13.50
N ALA A 12 17.97 21.66 14.08
CA ALA A 12 16.61 21.15 14.21
C ALA A 12 15.93 20.92 12.84
N LEU A 13 16.12 21.84 11.89
CA LEU A 13 15.61 21.66 10.52
C LEU A 13 16.28 20.48 9.80
N ALA A 14 17.59 20.28 9.99
CA ALA A 14 18.32 19.15 9.42
C ALA A 14 17.88 17.80 10.02
N LEU A 15 17.60 17.76 11.33
CA LEU A 15 17.05 16.56 11.98
C LEU A 15 15.62 16.24 11.49
N ALA A 16 14.81 17.26 11.19
CA ALA A 16 13.46 17.07 10.67
C ALA A 16 13.42 16.53 9.22
N GLN A 17 14.48 16.77 8.43
CA GLN A 17 14.59 16.31 7.04
C GLN A 17 15.04 14.85 6.91
N GLY A 18 15.50 14.22 8.00
CA GLY A 18 16.08 12.87 8.00
C GLY A 18 15.09 11.72 8.19
N LEU A 19 13.78 12.00 8.31
CA LEU A 19 12.77 10.99 8.62
C LEU A 19 11.72 10.86 7.50
N GLU A 20 12.16 10.76 6.24
CA GLU A 20 11.22 10.32 5.19
C GLU A 20 10.73 8.91 5.52
N ALA A 21 9.42 8.70 5.49
CA ALA A 21 8.85 7.37 5.61
C ALA A 21 9.44 6.48 4.50
N PHE A 22 9.91 5.28 4.87
CA PHE A 22 10.44 4.32 3.89
C PHE A 22 9.45 4.03 2.76
N TRP A 23 8.14 4.17 3.03
CA TRP A 23 7.06 3.89 2.10
C TRP A 23 6.36 5.17 1.70
N LYS A 24 6.34 5.43 0.39
CA LYS A 24 5.61 6.54 -0.24
C LYS A 24 4.32 5.99 -0.84
N ALA A 25 3.19 6.57 -0.44
CA ALA A 25 1.91 6.21 -1.04
C ALA A 25 1.83 6.75 -2.48
N VAL A 26 1.30 5.94 -3.38
CA VAL A 26 0.97 6.31 -4.76
C VAL A 26 -0.53 6.13 -4.95
N GLU A 27 -1.22 7.24 -5.10
CA GLU A 27 -2.65 7.28 -5.36
C GLU A 27 -2.93 6.75 -6.78
N VAL A 28 -3.96 5.90 -6.90
CA VAL A 28 -4.40 5.38 -8.20
C VAL A 28 -5.69 6.11 -8.57
N PRO A 29 -5.70 6.97 -9.59
CA PRO A 29 -6.91 7.68 -9.99
C PRO A 29 -8.10 6.75 -10.23
N GLY A 30 -9.11 6.92 -9.40
CA GLY A 30 -10.32 6.11 -9.35
C GLY A 30 -10.13 4.71 -8.76
N GLY A 31 -8.94 4.26 -8.41
CA GLY A 31 -8.69 2.99 -7.73
C GLY A 31 -9.57 2.86 -6.49
N VAL A 32 -10.11 1.67 -6.25
CA VAL A 32 -11.17 1.48 -5.25
C VAL A 32 -11.09 0.11 -4.60
N CYS A 33 -11.29 0.07 -3.29
CA CYS A 33 -11.40 -1.15 -2.50
C CYS A 33 -12.82 -1.70 -2.50
N ALA A 34 -13.00 -2.92 -1.99
CA ALA A 34 -14.26 -3.65 -1.94
C ALA A 34 -15.41 -2.83 -1.35
N ASP A 35 -15.13 -2.00 -0.35
CA ASP A 35 -16.13 -1.19 0.35
C ASP A 35 -16.37 0.20 -0.28
N GLY A 36 -15.71 0.51 -1.39
CA GLY A 36 -15.80 1.80 -2.07
C GLY A 36 -14.75 2.81 -1.63
N SER A 37 -13.93 2.51 -0.62
CA SER A 37 -12.84 3.39 -0.19
C SER A 37 -11.74 3.52 -1.26
N PRO A 38 -10.99 4.63 -1.33
CA PRO A 38 -9.92 4.81 -2.31
C PRO A 38 -8.81 3.77 -2.16
N TYR A 39 -8.30 3.28 -3.28
CA TYR A 39 -7.12 2.41 -3.34
C TYR A 39 -5.84 3.21 -3.62
N ARG A 40 -4.76 2.81 -2.95
CA ARG A 40 -3.40 3.28 -3.20
C ARG A 40 -2.43 2.11 -3.06
N PHE A 41 -1.28 2.20 -3.73
CA PHE A 41 -0.15 1.29 -3.51
C PHE A 41 1.02 2.05 -2.88
N TYR A 42 2.09 1.34 -2.50
CA TYR A 42 3.21 1.94 -1.80
C TYR A 42 4.53 1.61 -2.47
N VAL A 43 5.40 2.61 -2.58
CA VAL A 43 6.74 2.46 -3.14
C VAL A 43 7.77 2.86 -2.11
N SER A 44 8.75 1.99 -1.91
CA SER A 44 9.93 2.26 -1.11
C SER A 44 11.15 2.31 -2.03
N PRO A 45 11.63 3.53 -2.39
CA PRO A 45 12.67 3.71 -3.40
C PRO A 45 14.00 3.03 -3.05
N GLY A 46 14.71 2.55 -4.08
CA GLY A 46 16.06 1.97 -4.00
C GLY A 46 16.74 2.04 -5.37
N ASP A 47 17.55 1.05 -5.75
CA ASP A 47 18.07 0.94 -7.12
C ASP A 47 16.88 0.73 -8.10
N PRO A 48 16.65 1.63 -9.07
CA PRO A 48 15.52 1.52 -9.99
C PRO A 48 15.67 0.38 -11.02
N ARG A 49 16.87 -0.21 -11.16
CA ARG A 49 17.12 -1.37 -12.04
C ARG A 49 16.85 -2.70 -11.35
N LYS A 50 16.59 -2.68 -10.04
CA LYS A 50 16.33 -3.86 -9.21
C LYS A 50 15.01 -3.65 -8.48
N VAL A 51 13.95 -4.27 -8.99
CA VAL A 51 12.58 -4.04 -8.52
C VAL A 51 11.99 -5.33 -7.99
N VAL A 52 11.40 -5.26 -6.79
CA VAL A 52 10.48 -6.28 -6.28
C VAL A 52 9.07 -5.70 -6.28
N ILE A 53 8.13 -6.46 -6.83
CA ILE A 53 6.70 -6.13 -6.82
C ILE A 53 6.03 -7.20 -5.98
N ASP A 54 5.50 -6.81 -4.84
CA ASP A 54 4.88 -7.69 -3.86
C ASP A 54 3.37 -7.47 -3.85
N PHE A 55 2.61 -8.55 -4.00
CA PHE A 55 1.15 -8.54 -3.96
C PHE A 55 0.69 -9.10 -2.62
N GLN A 56 0.06 -8.23 -1.82
CA GLN A 56 -0.50 -8.64 -0.54
C GLN A 56 -1.55 -9.74 -0.75
N GLY A 57 -1.54 -10.75 0.12
CA GLY A 57 -2.63 -11.71 0.23
C GLY A 57 -3.79 -11.16 1.07
N GLY A 58 -4.63 -12.08 1.57
CA GLY A 58 -5.73 -11.71 2.48
C GLY A 58 -7.09 -12.21 2.04
N GLY A 59 -7.16 -13.43 1.48
CA GLY A 59 -8.40 -14.16 1.21
C GLY A 59 -9.19 -13.72 -0.02
N ALA A 60 -10.46 -14.10 -0.11
CA ALA A 60 -11.34 -13.78 -1.24
C ALA A 60 -12.81 -13.94 -0.82
N CYS A 61 -13.74 -13.44 -1.66
CA CYS A 61 -15.15 -13.70 -1.50
C CYS A 61 -15.84 -13.86 -2.86
N TRP A 62 -16.97 -14.59 -2.90
CA TRP A 62 -17.68 -14.93 -4.15
C TRP A 62 -19.20 -15.03 -4.00
N ASP A 63 -19.74 -14.95 -2.78
CA ASP A 63 -21.18 -15.05 -2.49
C ASP A 63 -21.57 -14.12 -1.34
N GLN A 64 -22.88 -14.04 -1.03
CA GLN A 64 -23.39 -13.17 0.02
C GLN A 64 -22.78 -13.48 1.40
N ALA A 65 -22.52 -14.74 1.71
CA ALA A 65 -21.96 -15.16 3.00
C ALA A 65 -20.51 -14.71 3.15
N THR A 66 -19.69 -14.91 2.12
CA THR A 66 -18.27 -14.55 2.12
C THR A 66 -18.05 -13.07 1.86
N CYS A 67 -18.89 -12.41 1.07
CA CYS A 67 -18.74 -10.99 0.75
C CYS A 67 -19.41 -10.04 1.75
N GLY A 68 -20.20 -10.58 2.69
CA GLY A 68 -20.96 -9.83 3.68
C GLY A 68 -20.15 -8.76 4.44
N PRO A 69 -20.79 -7.65 4.88
CA PRO A 69 -20.11 -6.57 5.61
C PRO A 69 -19.30 -7.05 6.82
N GLU A 70 -19.84 -8.01 7.57
CA GLU A 70 -19.22 -8.59 8.76
C GLU A 70 -18.24 -9.74 8.49
N SER A 71 -18.16 -10.20 7.22
CA SER A 71 -17.28 -11.31 6.84
C SER A 71 -15.81 -10.98 7.07
N ARG A 72 -15.03 -11.94 7.57
CA ARG A 72 -13.57 -11.80 7.76
C ARG A 72 -12.77 -12.63 6.76
N THR A 73 -13.43 -13.18 5.74
CA THR A 73 -12.79 -14.03 4.73
C THR A 73 -11.86 -13.25 3.80
N TYR A 74 -11.97 -11.93 3.76
CA TYR A 74 -11.10 -11.09 2.95
C TYR A 74 -10.88 -9.68 3.52
N ARG A 75 -9.81 -9.02 3.03
CA ARG A 75 -9.52 -7.61 3.32
C ARG A 75 -10.43 -6.69 2.51
N LYS A 76 -11.10 -5.74 3.17
CA LYS A 76 -12.04 -4.80 2.51
C LYS A 76 -11.46 -3.42 2.22
N ARG A 77 -10.35 -3.06 2.86
CA ARG A 77 -9.69 -1.73 2.80
C ARG A 77 -8.18 -1.91 2.85
N VAL A 78 -7.45 -0.89 2.39
CA VAL A 78 -6.01 -0.79 2.60
C VAL A 78 -5.72 -0.45 4.06
N ASP A 79 -4.89 -1.25 4.72
CA ASP A 79 -4.33 -0.97 6.04
C ASP A 79 -2.81 -0.82 5.93
N VAL A 80 -2.33 0.42 6.08
CA VAL A 80 -0.90 0.75 5.98
C VAL A 80 -0.12 0.37 7.24
N GLN A 81 -0.79 0.18 8.37
CA GLN A 81 -0.12 -0.11 9.63
C GLN A 81 0.64 -1.43 9.55
N GLU A 82 0.15 -2.37 8.74
CA GLU A 82 0.80 -3.65 8.48
C GLU A 82 2.19 -3.48 7.86
N LEU A 83 2.37 -2.53 6.95
CA LEU A 83 3.68 -2.25 6.34
C LEU A 83 4.71 -1.75 7.34
N TYR A 84 4.30 -0.94 8.31
CA TYR A 84 5.22 -0.36 9.30
C TYR A 84 5.70 -1.38 10.34
N LEU A 85 4.89 -2.42 10.60
CA LEU A 85 5.22 -3.48 11.55
C LEU A 85 5.86 -4.70 10.87
N ALA A 86 5.77 -4.79 9.54
CA ALA A 86 6.21 -5.95 8.78
C ALA A 86 7.73 -6.17 8.85
N GLN A 87 8.13 -7.44 8.96
CA GLN A 87 9.51 -7.90 9.04
C GLN A 87 9.93 -8.62 7.77
N GLY A 88 11.15 -9.18 7.72
CA GLY A 88 11.63 -9.91 6.54
C GLY A 88 11.84 -8.99 5.35
N ILE A 89 11.18 -9.28 4.21
CA ILE A 89 11.36 -8.52 2.96
C ILE A 89 10.89 -7.06 3.05
N TYR A 90 10.10 -6.72 4.07
CA TYR A 90 9.63 -5.36 4.34
C TYR A 90 10.59 -4.56 5.22
N ASN A 91 11.48 -5.22 5.98
CA ASN A 91 12.43 -4.53 6.84
C ASN A 91 13.54 -3.90 5.98
N ARG A 92 13.44 -2.59 5.77
CA ARG A 92 14.36 -1.81 4.93
C ARG A 92 15.71 -1.50 5.60
N MET A 93 15.83 -1.75 6.90
CA MET A 93 17.02 -1.46 7.69
C MET A 93 17.92 -2.68 7.91
N SER A 94 17.48 -3.86 7.49
CA SER A 94 18.21 -5.11 7.71
C SER A 94 18.91 -5.57 6.43
N VAL A 95 20.22 -5.76 6.50
CA VAL A 95 21.01 -6.39 5.42
C VAL A 95 20.67 -7.88 5.22
N ALA A 96 19.95 -8.49 6.16
CA ALA A 96 19.42 -9.84 5.99
C ALA A 96 18.19 -9.87 5.06
N ASN A 97 17.62 -8.72 4.70
CA ASN A 97 16.60 -8.64 3.67
C ASN A 97 17.24 -8.92 2.29
N PRO A 98 16.82 -9.97 1.56
CA PRO A 98 17.41 -10.28 0.25
C PRO A 98 17.20 -9.18 -0.80
N PHE A 99 16.24 -8.28 -0.55
CA PHE A 99 15.94 -7.10 -1.37
C PHE A 99 16.48 -5.81 -0.77
N PHE A 100 17.43 -5.87 0.16
CA PHE A 100 18.05 -4.68 0.72
C PHE A 100 18.61 -3.78 -0.39
N GLY A 101 18.21 -2.50 -0.37
CA GLY A 101 18.58 -1.52 -1.40
C GLY A 101 17.82 -1.60 -2.73
N TRP A 102 16.93 -2.57 -2.95
CA TRP A 102 16.08 -2.64 -4.14
C TRP A 102 14.92 -1.63 -4.05
N THR A 103 14.36 -1.24 -5.20
CA THR A 103 13.05 -0.57 -5.20
C THR A 103 11.97 -1.61 -4.89
N HIS A 104 11.17 -1.35 -3.86
CA HIS A 104 10.08 -2.25 -3.45
C HIS A 104 8.74 -1.58 -3.72
N VAL A 105 7.93 -2.19 -4.58
CA VAL A 105 6.54 -1.81 -4.83
C VAL A 105 5.63 -2.80 -4.08
N PHE A 106 4.95 -2.32 -3.05
CA PHE A 106 3.92 -3.07 -2.34
C PHE A 106 2.55 -2.75 -2.92
N VAL A 107 1.82 -3.79 -3.31
CA VAL A 107 0.48 -3.75 -3.89
C VAL A 107 -0.49 -4.31 -2.84
N PRO A 108 -1.15 -3.45 -2.03
CA PRO A 108 -2.11 -3.90 -1.04
C PRO A 108 -3.29 -4.62 -1.69
N TYR A 109 -3.94 -5.47 -0.92
CA TYR A 109 -5.14 -6.18 -1.35
C TYR A 109 -6.33 -5.76 -0.52
N CYS A 110 -7.41 -5.36 -1.19
CA CYS A 110 -8.62 -4.89 -0.53
C CYS A 110 -9.90 -5.18 -1.32
N THR A 111 -9.85 -6.07 -2.32
CA THR A 111 -10.89 -6.21 -3.34
C THR A 111 -11.59 -7.58 -3.34
N GLY A 112 -11.15 -8.53 -2.52
CA GLY A 112 -11.82 -9.84 -2.38
C GLY A 112 -11.78 -10.73 -3.63
N ASP A 113 -10.97 -10.38 -4.63
CA ASP A 113 -10.94 -10.95 -5.97
C ASP A 113 -9.56 -11.44 -6.45
N LEU A 114 -8.63 -11.71 -5.53
CA LEU A 114 -7.27 -12.17 -5.82
C LEU A 114 -6.49 -11.30 -6.83
N HIS A 115 -6.74 -9.99 -6.83
CA HIS A 115 -6.17 -9.01 -7.76
C HIS A 115 -6.61 -9.14 -9.22
N VAL A 116 -7.58 -10.03 -9.54
CA VAL A 116 -7.99 -10.29 -10.94
C VAL A 116 -9.37 -9.74 -11.29
N GLY A 117 -10.14 -9.27 -10.31
CA GLY A 117 -11.49 -8.78 -10.53
C GLY A 117 -11.57 -7.44 -11.27
N ARG A 118 -12.66 -7.26 -12.02
CA ARG A 118 -13.03 -5.99 -12.67
C ARG A 118 -14.55 -5.82 -12.74
N ALA A 119 -15.22 -5.94 -11.61
CA ALA A 119 -16.66 -5.85 -11.47
C ALA A 119 -17.06 -5.13 -10.18
N THR A 120 -18.28 -4.62 -10.17
CA THR A 120 -18.98 -4.25 -8.93
C THR A 120 -20.21 -5.13 -8.87
N VAL A 121 -20.33 -5.93 -7.81
CA VAL A 121 -21.39 -6.94 -7.66
C VAL A 121 -22.29 -6.55 -6.49
N ASP A 122 -23.60 -6.67 -6.68
CA ASP A 122 -24.59 -6.55 -5.61
C ASP A 122 -24.89 -7.94 -5.04
N TYR A 123 -24.61 -8.15 -3.77
CA TYR A 123 -24.79 -9.42 -3.06
C TYR A 123 -26.07 -9.42 -2.21
N GLY A 124 -27.16 -8.88 -2.75
CA GLY A 124 -28.47 -8.89 -2.09
C GLY A 124 -28.65 -7.74 -1.10
N GLY A 125 -28.29 -6.51 -1.50
CA GLY A 125 -28.51 -5.30 -0.72
C GLY A 125 -27.23 -4.58 -0.28
N PHE A 126 -26.06 -5.09 -0.66
CA PHE A 126 -24.78 -4.41 -0.49
C PHE A 126 -23.88 -4.67 -1.70
N LYS A 127 -23.10 -3.65 -2.08
CA LYS A 127 -22.19 -3.72 -3.22
C LYS A 127 -20.78 -4.01 -2.75
N VAL A 128 -20.10 -4.86 -3.51
CA VAL A 128 -18.66 -5.11 -3.38
C VAL A 128 -17.97 -4.77 -4.69
N HIS A 129 -16.91 -3.97 -4.59
CA HIS A 129 -16.07 -3.57 -5.71
C HIS A 129 -14.88 -4.51 -5.89
N HIS A 130 -15.07 -5.55 -6.70
CA HIS A 130 -14.01 -6.45 -7.16
C HIS A 130 -13.19 -5.78 -8.28
N GLN A 131 -12.26 -4.91 -7.91
CA GLN A 131 -11.53 -4.04 -8.84
C GLN A 131 -10.02 -4.29 -8.86
N GLY A 132 -9.55 -5.45 -8.40
CA GLY A 132 -8.13 -5.79 -8.31
C GLY A 132 -7.35 -5.60 -9.62
N ALA A 133 -7.88 -6.10 -10.74
CA ALA A 133 -7.23 -5.97 -12.04
C ALA A 133 -7.24 -4.53 -12.58
N ARG A 134 -8.12 -3.68 -12.07
CA ARG A 134 -8.13 -2.24 -12.37
C ARG A 134 -7.13 -1.50 -11.48
N ASN A 135 -7.08 -1.81 -10.19
CA ASN A 135 -6.17 -1.21 -9.22
C ASN A 135 -4.71 -1.49 -9.54
N GLY A 136 -4.39 -2.68 -10.07
CA GLY A 136 -3.04 -3.05 -10.51
C GLY A 136 -2.58 -2.41 -11.82
N ARG A 137 -3.46 -1.69 -12.54
CA ARG A 137 -3.05 -0.97 -13.76
C ARG A 137 -2.49 0.39 -13.39
N VAL A 138 -1.17 0.49 -13.37
CA VAL A 138 -0.50 1.79 -13.43
C VAL A 138 -0.72 2.35 -14.83
N LYS A 139 -1.60 3.35 -14.96
CA LYS A 139 -1.59 4.18 -16.16
C LYS A 139 -0.36 5.07 -16.07
N SER A 140 0.58 4.89 -16.98
CA SER A 140 1.67 5.84 -17.19
C SER A 140 1.04 7.18 -17.54
N TYR A 141 0.95 8.09 -16.58
CA TYR A 141 0.77 9.51 -16.84
C TYR A 141 2.17 10.10 -16.96
N VAL A 142 2.83 9.77 -18.07
CA VAL A 142 4.04 10.48 -18.52
C VAL A 142 3.60 11.52 -19.53
#